data_AF-A0A7W1YUP8-F1
#
_entry.id   AF-A0A7W1YUP8-F1
#
_cell.length_a   1.000
_cell.length_b   1.000
_cell.length_c   1.000
_cell.angle_alpha   90.00
_cell.angle_beta   90.00
_cell.angle_gamma   90.00
#
_symmetry.space_group_name_H-M   'P 1'
#
loop_
_entity.id
_entity.type
_entity.pdbx_description
1 polymer ?
#
loop_
_entity_poly.entity_id
_entity_poly.type
_entity_poly.pdbx_seq_one_letter_code
_entity_poly.pdbx_strand_id
1 'polypeptide(L)'
;MDVVAWDHWLYLIVPFAVYLLIVLGLVLAGEAGDKTDIVGVLVHPISSSLQRLTGYPGWSMAGVLTGLFLLGVGMTGLYWDVAFHIDYGRDEILFTPSHTMIVLALGGLLVTAGMVVLFATLEHADAGRRIWGLQVPWSALA
;
A
#
# COMPACT_ATOMS: atom_id res chain seq x y z
N MET A 1 19.31 23.14 17.08
CA MET A 1 17.91 23.60 16.95
C MET A 1 17.16 22.42 16.38
N ASP A 2 16.10 21.95 17.02
CA ASP A 2 15.31 20.83 16.49
C ASP A 2 14.59 21.31 15.22
N VAL A 3 15.22 21.09 14.06
CA VAL A 3 14.74 21.57 12.75
C VAL A 3 13.51 20.78 12.28
N VAL A 4 13.19 19.68 12.96
CA VAL A 4 11.99 18.86 12.73
C VAL A 4 10.96 19.18 13.80
N ALA A 5 9.97 19.98 13.43
CA ALA A 5 8.83 20.24 14.30
C ALA A 5 7.91 19.01 14.37
N TRP A 6 7.24 18.80 15.49
CA TRP A 6 6.40 17.61 15.72
C TRP A 6 5.23 17.51 14.73
N ASP A 7 4.71 18.64 14.28
CA ASP A 7 3.65 18.74 13.27
C ASP A 7 4.10 18.27 11.88
N HIS A 8 5.41 18.24 11.59
CA HIS A 8 5.93 17.66 10.34
C HIS A 8 5.56 16.17 10.21
N TRP A 9 5.41 15.44 11.32
CA TRP A 9 4.99 14.04 11.28
C TRP A 9 3.56 13.85 10.78
N LEU A 10 2.73 14.91 10.77
CA LEU A 10 1.38 14.85 10.22
C LEU A 10 1.38 14.56 8.71
N TYR A 11 2.41 15.01 7.97
CA TYR A 11 2.56 14.70 6.54
C TYR A 11 2.79 13.20 6.28
N LEU A 12 3.28 12.46 7.28
CA LEU A 12 3.34 11.00 7.23
C LEU A 12 2.04 10.37 7.77
N ILE A 13 1.57 10.79 8.94
CA ILE A 13 0.46 10.14 9.64
C ILE A 13 -0.86 10.28 8.87
N VAL A 14 -1.16 11.47 8.34
CA VAL A 14 -2.46 11.76 7.71
C VAL A 14 -2.67 10.89 6.46
N PRO A 15 -1.73 10.78 5.49
CA PRO A 15 -1.92 9.90 4.34
C PRO A 15 -2.16 8.43 4.71
N PHE A 16 -1.44 7.90 5.71
CA PHE A 16 -1.64 6.52 6.16
C PHE A 16 -2.98 6.35 6.90
N ALA A 17 -3.40 7.33 7.71
CA ALA A 17 -4.71 7.30 8.34
C ALA A 17 -5.84 7.32 7.28
N VAL A 18 -5.72 8.17 6.26
CA VAL A 18 -6.66 8.22 5.13
C VAL A 18 -6.67 6.88 4.37
N TYR A 19 -5.50 6.30 4.09
CA TYR A 19 -5.40 4.99 3.47
C TYR A 19 -6.11 3.91 4.29
N LEU A 20 -5.91 3.86 5.60
CA LEU A 20 -6.60 2.91 6.48
C LEU A 20 -8.11 3.11 6.50
N LEU A 21 -8.58 4.36 6.49
CA LEU A 21 -10.01 4.67 6.39
C LEU A 21 -10.60 4.24 5.04
N ILE A 22 -9.86 4.38 3.94
CA ILE A 22 -10.26 3.89 2.62
C ILE A 22 -10.37 2.36 2.66
N VAL A 23 -9.35 1.66 3.17
CA VAL A 23 -9.36 0.20 3.30
C VAL A 23 -10.53 -0.26 4.16
N LEU A 24 -10.79 0.39 5.29
CA LEU A 24 -11.95 0.12 6.13
C LEU A 24 -13.26 0.35 5.36
N GLY A 25 -13.36 1.44 4.61
CA GLY A 25 -14.51 1.73 3.75
C GLY A 25 -14.74 0.63 2.69
N LEU A 26 -13.67 0.11 2.09
CA LEU A 26 -13.75 -0.99 1.11
C LEU A 26 -14.25 -2.29 1.76
N VAL A 27 -13.83 -2.57 3.00
CA VAL A 27 -14.34 -3.72 3.79
C VAL A 27 -15.83 -3.55 4.09
N LEU A 28 -16.22 -2.39 4.62
CA LEU A 28 -17.60 -2.12 5.04
C LEU A 28 -18.59 -2.04 3.86
N ALA A 29 -18.15 -1.58 2.70
CA ALA A 29 -18.96 -1.48 1.48
C ALA A 29 -18.90 -2.74 0.60
N GLY A 30 -18.07 -3.72 0.97
CA GLY A 30 -17.90 -4.96 0.23
C GLY A 30 -18.87 -6.04 0.69
N GLU A 31 -19.24 -6.93 -0.22
CA GLU A 31 -20.06 -8.09 0.12
C GLU A 31 -19.16 -9.18 0.71
N ALA A 32 -19.19 -9.33 2.04
CA ALA A 32 -18.72 -10.54 2.69
C ALA A 32 -19.78 -11.61 2.40
N GLY A 33 -19.47 -12.56 1.51
CA GLY A 33 -20.36 -13.70 1.27
C GLY A 33 -20.56 -14.54 2.55
N ASP A 34 -21.09 -15.76 2.41
CA ASP A 34 -21.41 -16.63 3.57
C ASP A 34 -20.18 -17.15 4.36
N LYS A 35 -18.98 -16.68 4.04
CA LYS A 35 -17.73 -17.12 4.67
C LYS A 35 -17.41 -16.26 5.90
N THR A 36 -17.18 -16.91 7.04
CA THR A 36 -16.83 -16.26 8.31
C THR A 36 -15.33 -16.30 8.63
N ASP A 37 -14.50 -16.80 7.72
CA ASP A 37 -13.05 -16.80 7.88
C ASP A 37 -12.44 -15.42 7.54
N ILE A 38 -11.19 -15.20 7.92
CA ILE A 38 -10.53 -13.90 7.70
C ILE A 38 -10.48 -13.49 6.22
N VAL A 39 -10.46 -14.48 5.32
CA VAL A 39 -10.51 -14.27 3.87
C VAL A 39 -11.89 -13.77 3.44
N GLY A 40 -12.96 -14.41 3.93
CA GLY A 40 -14.35 -14.00 3.72
C GLY A 40 -14.69 -12.63 4.28
N VAL A 41 -14.09 -12.24 5.41
CA VAL A 41 -14.41 -10.99 6.10
C VAL A 41 -13.53 -9.81 5.66
N LEU A 42 -12.31 -10.04 5.19
CA LEU A 42 -11.40 -8.96 4.79
C LEU A 42 -11.10 -8.95 3.29
N VAL A 43 -10.68 -10.08 2.71
CA VAL A 43 -10.14 -10.13 1.34
C VAL A 43 -11.26 -10.01 0.32
N HIS A 44 -12.30 -10.83 0.43
CA HIS A 44 -13.43 -10.80 -0.51
C HIS A 44 -14.18 -9.46 -0.54
N PRO A 45 -14.50 -8.82 0.60
CA PRO A 45 -15.16 -7.51 0.60
C PRO A 45 -14.31 -6.43 -0.08
N ILE A 46 -13.02 -6.38 0.23
CA ILE A 46 -12.08 -5.43 -0.41
C ILE A 46 -12.06 -5.66 -1.92
N SER A 47 -11.87 -6.91 -2.36
CA SER A 47 -11.81 -7.25 -3.79
C SER A 47 -13.12 -6.92 -4.51
N SER A 48 -14.26 -7.26 -3.93
CA SER A 48 -15.60 -6.94 -4.47
C SER A 48 -15.80 -5.43 -4.62
N SER A 49 -15.47 -4.65 -3.59
CA SER A 49 -15.52 -3.19 -3.64
C SER A 49 -14.61 -2.61 -4.71
N LEU A 50 -13.37 -3.09 -4.80
CA LEU A 50 -12.40 -2.64 -5.80
C LEU A 50 -12.85 -2.98 -7.21
N GLN A 51 -13.37 -4.18 -7.45
CA GLN A 51 -13.86 -4.57 -8.76
C GLN A 51 -15.04 -3.71 -9.19
N ARG A 52 -15.97 -3.43 -8.27
CA ARG A 52 -17.11 -2.55 -8.53
C ARG A 52 -16.70 -1.11 -8.84
N LEU A 53 -15.72 -0.57 -8.11
CA LEU A 53 -15.27 0.81 -8.26
C LEU A 53 -14.38 1.04 -9.48
N THR A 54 -13.59 0.04 -9.86
CA THR A 54 -12.54 0.19 -10.89
C THR A 54 -12.89 -0.48 -12.22
N GLY A 55 -13.81 -1.46 -12.23
CA GLY A 55 -14.11 -2.30 -13.39
C GLY A 55 -13.04 -3.35 -13.70
N TYR A 56 -11.95 -3.41 -12.93
CA TYR A 56 -10.86 -4.37 -13.08
C TYR A 56 -10.92 -5.47 -12.01
N PRO A 57 -10.23 -6.61 -12.18
CA PRO A 57 -10.20 -7.67 -11.15
C PRO A 57 -9.73 -7.13 -9.79
N GLY A 58 -10.52 -7.35 -8.73
CA GLY A 58 -10.23 -6.77 -7.41
C GLY A 58 -8.91 -7.26 -6.80
N TRP A 59 -8.53 -8.53 -7.04
CA TRP A 59 -7.25 -9.09 -6.60
C TRP A 59 -6.03 -8.30 -7.10
N SER A 60 -6.09 -7.73 -8.31
CA SER A 60 -4.96 -6.98 -8.88
C SER A 60 -5.00 -5.53 -8.41
N MET A 61 -6.19 -4.94 -8.33
CA MET A 61 -6.36 -3.54 -7.94
C MET A 61 -5.96 -3.24 -6.50
N ALA A 62 -6.08 -4.23 -5.60
CA ALA A 62 -5.62 -4.08 -4.22
C ALA A 62 -4.12 -3.75 -4.17
N GLY A 63 -3.32 -4.45 -4.97
CA GLY A 63 -1.90 -4.17 -5.10
C GLY A 63 -1.61 -2.90 -5.88
N VAL A 64 -2.23 -2.70 -7.04
CA VAL A 64 -1.97 -1.53 -7.89
C VAL A 64 -2.22 -0.22 -7.15
N LEU A 65 -3.37 -0.07 -6.48
CA LEU A 65 -3.70 1.17 -5.79
C LEU A 65 -2.85 1.39 -4.53
N THR A 66 -2.54 0.32 -3.79
CA THR A 66 -1.63 0.40 -2.64
C THR A 66 -0.22 0.80 -3.09
N GLY A 67 0.26 0.23 -4.19
CA GLY A 67 1.55 0.57 -4.79
C GLY A 67 1.60 2.02 -5.26
N LEU A 68 0.56 2.51 -5.95
CA LEU A 68 0.46 3.92 -6.36
C LEU A 68 0.44 4.87 -5.16
N PHE A 69 -0.29 4.53 -4.10
CA PHE A 69 -0.28 5.30 -2.86
C PHE A 69 1.13 5.38 -2.26
N LEU A 70 1.84 4.26 -2.16
CA LEU A 70 3.18 4.21 -1.60
C LEU A 70 4.21 4.92 -2.48
N LEU A 71 4.08 4.84 -3.82
CA LEU A 71 4.89 5.63 -4.73
C LEU A 71 4.67 7.13 -4.51
N GLY A 72 3.41 7.55 -4.30
CA GLY A 72 3.07 8.93 -3.94
C GLY A 72 3.74 9.37 -2.64
N VAL A 73 3.60 8.57 -1.57
CA VAL A 73 4.26 8.83 -0.27
C VAL A 73 5.78 8.92 -0.42
N GLY A 74 6.40 7.98 -1.15
CA GLY A 74 7.84 7.96 -1.38
C GLY A 74 8.32 9.16 -2.18
N MET A 75 7.57 9.57 -3.20
CA MET A 75 7.87 10.76 -3.99
C MET A 75 7.78 12.04 -3.15
N THR A 76 6.74 12.17 -2.31
CA THR A 76 6.63 13.30 -1.37
C THR A 76 7.81 13.31 -0.39
N GLY A 77 8.16 12.15 0.18
CA GLY A 77 9.33 12.01 1.05
C GLY A 77 10.63 12.43 0.36
N LEU A 78 10.86 11.97 -0.87
CA LEU A 78 12.06 12.28 -1.66
C LEU A 78 12.20 13.78 -1.95
N TYR A 79 11.15 14.43 -2.46
CA TYR A 79 11.24 15.86 -2.79
C TYR A 79 11.38 16.73 -1.54
N TRP A 80 10.75 16.33 -0.45
CA TRP A 80 10.93 17.00 0.83
C TRP A 80 12.37 16.84 1.35
N ASP A 81 12.93 15.63 1.27
CA ASP A 81 14.31 15.34 1.68
C ASP A 81 15.32 16.22 0.94
N VAL A 82 15.18 16.28 -0.40
CA VAL A 82 16.03 17.10 -1.26
C VAL A 82 15.92 18.58 -0.90
N ALA A 83 14.71 19.10 -0.71
CA ALA A 83 14.49 20.50 -0.34
C ALA A 83 15.15 20.81 1.02
N PHE A 84 14.99 19.91 2.00
CA PHE A 84 15.58 20.09 3.31
C PHE A 84 17.11 20.12 3.26
N HIS A 85 17.76 19.25 2.47
CA HIS A 85 19.22 19.27 2.33
C HIS A 85 19.75 20.50 1.59
N ILE A 86 18.95 21.07 0.68
CA ILE A 86 19.30 22.33 0.01
C ILE A 86 19.33 23.48 1.03
N ASP A 87 18.31 23.55 1.89
CA ASP A 87 18.12 24.68 2.79
C ASP A 87 18.99 24.58 4.07
N TYR A 88 19.12 23.38 4.63
CA TYR A 88 19.68 23.17 5.98
C TYR A 88 20.93 22.28 6.00
N GLY A 89 21.29 21.66 4.87
CA GLY A 89 22.39 20.70 4.82
C GLY A 89 22.00 19.31 5.31
N ARG A 90 22.98 18.51 5.74
CA ARG A 90 22.78 17.10 6.10
C ARG A 90 22.01 16.92 7.41
N ASP A 91 21.18 15.89 7.47
CA ASP A 91 20.51 15.49 8.71
C ASP A 91 21.51 14.97 9.76
N GLU A 92 21.22 15.28 11.02
CA GLU A 92 21.94 14.75 12.19
C GLU A 92 21.35 13.41 12.67
N ILE A 93 20.14 13.05 12.22
CA ILE A 93 19.45 11.81 12.57
C ILE A 93 18.95 11.09 11.31
N LEU A 94 18.91 9.74 11.37
CA LEU A 94 18.47 8.94 10.24
C LEU A 94 16.95 8.99 10.01
N PHE A 95 16.15 9.01 11.07
CA PHE A 95 14.68 8.96 10.96
C PHE A 95 14.07 10.35 11.10
N THR A 96 14.21 11.15 10.04
CA THR A 96 13.40 12.34 9.81
C THR A 96 12.04 11.93 9.19
N PRO A 97 11.04 12.82 9.17
CA PRO A 97 9.78 12.54 8.49
C PRO A 97 9.96 12.17 7.01
N SER A 98 10.81 12.88 6.26
CA SER A 98 11.12 12.59 4.85
C SER A 98 11.75 11.22 4.67
N HIS A 99 12.80 10.90 5.45
CA HIS A 99 13.44 9.59 5.43
C HIS A 99 12.48 8.46 5.80
N THR A 100 11.62 8.69 6.79
CA THR A 100 10.63 7.68 7.22
C THR A 100 9.59 7.43 6.13
N MET A 101 9.12 8.48 5.44
CA MET A 101 8.24 8.32 4.27
C MET A 101 8.90 7.49 3.16
N ILE A 102 10.18 7.74 2.86
CA ILE A 102 10.93 6.98 1.85
C ILE A 102 11.06 5.52 2.25
N VAL A 103 11.49 5.23 3.48
CA VAL A 103 11.67 3.85 3.97
C VAL A 103 10.34 3.08 3.97
N LEU A 104 9.27 3.70 4.47
CA LEU A 104 7.94 3.07 4.48
C LEU A 104 7.40 2.86 3.07
N ALA A 105 7.62 3.80 2.15
CA ALA A 105 7.22 3.64 0.76
C ALA A 105 7.96 2.48 0.09
N LEU A 106 9.29 2.46 0.15
CA LEU A 106 10.12 1.42 -0.48
C LEU A 106 9.84 0.03 0.13
N GLY A 107 9.79 -0.07 1.46
CA GLY A 107 9.42 -1.31 2.14
C GLY A 107 7.99 -1.73 1.82
N GLY A 108 7.07 -0.78 1.76
CA GLY A 108 5.68 -1.02 1.40
C GLY A 108 5.50 -1.53 -0.04
N LEU A 109 6.34 -1.12 -0.99
CA LEU A 109 6.28 -1.64 -2.37
C LEU A 109 6.60 -3.14 -2.41
N LEU A 110 7.53 -3.61 -1.58
CA LEU A 110 7.79 -5.05 -1.43
C LEU A 110 6.58 -5.76 -0.82
N VAL A 111 5.96 -5.15 0.20
CA VAL A 111 4.71 -5.68 0.79
C VAL A 111 3.60 -5.75 -0.26
N THR A 112 3.48 -4.74 -1.11
CA THR A 112 2.49 -4.67 -2.19
C THR A 112 2.65 -5.82 -3.18
N ALA A 113 3.88 -6.18 -3.55
CA ALA A 113 4.12 -7.36 -4.39
C ALA A 113 3.60 -8.65 -3.72
N GLY A 114 3.85 -8.80 -2.41
CA GLY A 114 3.29 -9.89 -1.61
C GLY A 114 1.76 -9.88 -1.55
N MET A 115 1.14 -8.70 -1.40
CA MET A 115 -0.31 -8.55 -1.39
C MET A 115 -0.95 -9.02 -2.69
N VAL A 116 -0.37 -8.69 -3.85
CA VAL A 116 -0.87 -9.15 -5.16
C VAL A 116 -0.87 -10.68 -5.24
N VAL A 117 0.23 -11.33 -4.84
CA VAL A 117 0.32 -12.80 -4.81
C VAL A 117 -0.68 -13.40 -3.83
N LEU A 118 -0.83 -12.79 -2.65
CA LEU A 118 -1.78 -13.24 -1.64
C LEU A 118 -3.23 -13.18 -2.15
N PHE A 119 -3.67 -12.03 -2.67
CA PHE A 119 -5.01 -11.86 -3.20
C PHE A 119 -5.26 -12.78 -4.40
N ALA A 120 -4.31 -12.88 -5.34
CA ALA A 120 -4.42 -13.80 -6.46
C ALA A 120 -4.55 -15.26 -6.01
N THR A 121 -3.85 -15.65 -4.94
CA THR A 121 -3.91 -17.01 -4.38
C THR A 121 -5.26 -17.29 -3.73
N LEU A 122 -5.73 -16.36 -2.89
CA LEU A 122 -6.97 -16.50 -2.14
C LEU A 122 -8.22 -16.44 -3.02
N GLU A 123 -8.16 -15.70 -4.12
CA GLU A 123 -9.25 -15.60 -5.10
C GLU A 123 -9.13 -16.56 -6.28
N HIS A 124 -8.09 -17.41 -6.27
CA HIS A 124 -7.83 -18.38 -7.33
C HIS A 124 -7.77 -17.75 -8.73
N ALA A 125 -7.10 -16.60 -8.84
CA ALA A 125 -7.04 -15.81 -10.06
C ALA A 125 -6.37 -16.58 -11.21
N ASP A 126 -7.00 -16.62 -12.37
CA ASP A 126 -6.46 -17.26 -13.58
C ASP A 126 -5.48 -16.32 -14.33
N ALA A 127 -4.41 -15.89 -13.65
CA ALA A 127 -3.51 -14.85 -14.14
C ALA A 127 -2.02 -15.10 -13.88
N GLY A 128 -1.56 -16.36 -13.89
CA GLY A 128 -0.16 -16.65 -13.56
C GLY A 128 0.20 -18.13 -13.51
N ARG A 129 1.31 -18.45 -12.84
CA ARG A 129 1.71 -19.83 -12.53
C ARG A 129 1.52 -20.13 -11.06
N ARG A 130 1.10 -21.38 -10.78
CA ARG A 130 1.05 -21.87 -9.40
C ARG A 130 2.42 -22.41 -8.99
N ILE A 131 3.04 -21.76 -8.01
CA ILE A 131 4.38 -22.07 -7.50
C ILE A 131 4.25 -22.32 -5.99
N TRP A 132 4.58 -23.52 -5.53
CA TRP A 132 4.46 -23.91 -4.11
C TRP A 132 3.08 -23.61 -3.47
N GLY A 133 2.01 -23.77 -4.26
CA GLY A 133 0.64 -23.50 -3.81
C GLY A 133 0.18 -22.05 -3.97
N LEU A 134 1.10 -21.10 -4.17
CA LEU A 134 0.81 -19.68 -4.42
C LEU A 134 0.52 -19.43 -5.90
N GLN A 135 -0.49 -18.62 -6.18
CA GLN A 135 -0.78 -18.13 -7.52
C GLN A 135 0.08 -16.88 -7.78
N VAL A 136 1.18 -17.05 -8.52
CA VAL A 136 2.12 -15.95 -8.82
C VAL A 136 1.77 -15.35 -10.17
N PRO A 137 1.26 -14.09 -10.21
CA PRO A 137 0.84 -13.50 -11.47
C PRO A 137 2.02 -13.22 -12.41
N TRP A 138 1.78 -13.20 -13.71
CA TRP A 138 2.82 -12.89 -14.69
C TRP A 138 3.48 -11.52 -14.47
N SER A 139 2.70 -10.54 -14.00
CA SER A 139 3.18 -9.21 -13.65
C SER A 139 4.17 -9.18 -12.48
N ALA A 140 4.24 -10.25 -11.68
CA ALA A 140 5.21 -10.38 -10.60
C ALA A 140 6.49 -11.14 -11.03
N LEU A 141 6.50 -11.72 -12.23
CA LEU A 141 7.63 -12.50 -12.76
C LEU A 141 8.43 -11.77 -13.86
N ALA A 142 7.88 -10.69 -14.40
CA ALA A 142 8.49 -9.85 -15.43
C ALA A 142 9.17 -8.63 -14.79
#